data_AF-A0A1I8NZZ4-F1
#
_entry.id   AF-A0A1I8NZZ4-F1
#
_cell.length_a   1.000
_cell.length_b   1.000
_cell.length_c   1.000
_cell.angle_alpha   90.00
_cell.angle_beta   90.00
_cell.angle_gamma   90.00
#
_symmetry.space_group_name_H-M   'P 1'
#
loop_
_entity.id
_entity.type
_entity.pdbx_description
1 polymer ?
#
loop_
_entity_poly.entity_id
_entity_poly.type
_entity_poly.pdbx_seq_one_letter_code
_entity_poly.pdbx_strand_id
1 'polypeptide(L)'
;MSFRDDFYLKEATLVNRARRELANGLQKDPIENLRLLCFAHGVTGILKLSRALRSMENDGTKTLNFEEFKAAMQKSGMGCSENEIKELFDGFVDENKGVLSTNDFLAKVRPAMTRSRLEVIEKAFAKADPTGNGVIFVGDLKHIYNVKDHPKYLSGELTEKEILTDFLNNFRSDNGKFNDGKIYKEEFINYYSSVSASIERDAYFDLVMRRAYKL
;
A
#
# COMPACT_ATOMS: atom_id res chain seq x y z
N MET A 1 26.26 6.18 11.23
CA MET A 1 25.59 5.52 10.09
C MET A 1 24.58 6.52 9.54
N SER A 2 24.64 6.84 8.24
CA SER A 2 23.88 7.95 7.67
C SER A 2 22.39 7.59 7.54
N PHE A 3 21.50 8.55 7.79
CA PHE A 3 20.04 8.43 7.54
C PHE A 3 19.71 7.94 6.11
N ARG A 4 20.65 8.11 5.17
CA ARG A 4 20.57 7.69 3.76
C ARG A 4 20.46 6.18 3.55
N ASP A 5 21.12 5.38 4.36
CA ASP A 5 21.21 3.94 4.14
C ASP A 5 19.94 3.21 4.62
N ASP A 6 19.14 3.82 5.49
CA ASP A 6 18.20 3.09 6.34
C ASP A 6 16.88 2.69 5.64
N PHE A 7 16.24 3.56 4.84
CA PHE A 7 14.94 3.22 4.23
C PHE A 7 15.03 2.22 3.07
N TYR A 8 15.94 2.41 2.12
CA TYR A 8 16.13 1.46 1.01
C TYR A 8 16.77 0.17 1.47
N LEU A 9 17.65 0.21 2.48
CA LEU A 9 18.10 -1.02 3.14
C LEU A 9 16.94 -1.72 3.82
N LYS A 10 16.03 -1.01 4.50
CA LYS A 10 14.84 -1.58 5.12
C LYS A 10 13.87 -2.18 4.10
N GLU A 11 13.59 -1.48 2.99
CA GLU A 11 12.77 -2.03 1.91
C GLU A 11 13.44 -3.24 1.26
N ALA A 12 14.73 -3.15 0.93
CA ALA A 12 15.49 -4.29 0.39
C ALA A 12 15.55 -5.45 1.40
N THR A 13 15.66 -5.16 2.70
CA THR A 13 15.63 -6.17 3.77
C THR A 13 14.26 -6.83 3.85
N LEU A 14 13.16 -6.07 3.77
CA LEU A 14 11.80 -6.60 3.71
C LEU A 14 11.64 -7.52 2.49
N VAL A 15 12.00 -7.03 1.30
CA VAL A 15 11.92 -7.80 0.05
C VAL A 15 12.73 -9.08 0.13
N ASN A 16 13.98 -9.00 0.60
CA ASN A 16 14.88 -10.15 0.72
C ASN A 16 14.37 -11.15 1.76
N ARG A 17 13.86 -10.68 2.90
CA ARG A 17 13.24 -11.53 3.92
C ARG A 17 12.03 -12.25 3.35
N ALA A 18 11.13 -11.52 2.69
CA ALA A 18 9.93 -12.09 2.08
C ALA A 18 10.27 -13.17 1.05
N ARG A 19 11.25 -12.91 0.17
CA ARG A 19 11.73 -13.90 -0.81
C ARG A 19 12.34 -15.14 -0.16
N ARG A 20 13.12 -14.97 0.92
CA ARG A 20 13.68 -16.11 1.67
C ARG A 20 12.60 -16.95 2.33
N GLU A 21 11.61 -16.30 2.94
CA GLU A 21 10.47 -17.01 3.52
C GLU A 21 9.66 -17.74 2.45
N LEU A 22 9.40 -17.14 1.30
CA LEU A 22 8.73 -17.82 0.18
C LEU A 22 9.51 -19.05 -0.30
N ALA A 23 10.85 -18.96 -0.34
CA ALA A 23 11.73 -20.04 -0.81
C ALA A 23 12.03 -21.13 0.23
N ASN A 24 11.58 -20.99 1.48
CA ASN A 24 11.94 -21.92 2.57
C ASN A 24 11.26 -23.30 2.48
N GLY A 25 10.35 -23.52 1.51
CA GLY A 25 9.67 -24.80 1.29
C GLY A 25 8.63 -25.20 2.34
N LEU A 26 8.40 -24.36 3.37
CA LEU A 26 7.36 -24.59 4.37
C LEU A 26 6.00 -24.22 3.81
N GLN A 27 4.99 -25.07 4.07
CA GLN A 27 3.59 -24.73 3.82
C GLN A 27 3.21 -23.54 4.70
N LYS A 28 2.57 -22.56 4.09
CA LYS A 28 2.13 -21.32 4.74
C LYS A 28 0.63 -21.21 4.62
N ASP A 29 0.03 -20.51 5.56
CA ASP A 29 -1.33 -20.04 5.42
C ASP A 29 -1.47 -19.22 4.11
N PRO A 30 -2.55 -19.39 3.33
CA PRO A 30 -2.71 -18.69 2.05
C PRO A 30 -2.58 -17.17 2.14
N ILE A 31 -3.06 -16.56 3.23
CA ILE A 31 -2.96 -15.10 3.44
C ILE A 31 -1.55 -14.69 3.80
N GLU A 32 -0.86 -15.46 4.63
CA GLU A 32 0.56 -15.21 4.90
C GLU A 32 1.39 -15.34 3.62
N ASN A 33 1.12 -16.35 2.79
CA ASN A 33 1.78 -16.51 1.50
C ASN A 33 1.53 -15.29 0.58
N LEU A 34 0.28 -14.85 0.44
CA LEU A 34 -0.07 -13.66 -0.34
C LEU A 34 0.58 -12.39 0.22
N ARG A 35 0.65 -12.25 1.54
CA ARG A 35 1.31 -11.12 2.20
C ARG A 35 2.81 -11.09 1.89
N LEU A 36 3.47 -12.24 1.94
CA LEU A 36 4.87 -12.37 1.57
C LEU A 36 5.10 -12.09 0.08
N LEU A 37 4.21 -12.53 -0.80
CA LEU A 37 4.24 -12.17 -2.23
C LEU A 37 4.16 -10.65 -2.39
N CYS A 38 3.23 -9.98 -1.71
CA CYS A 38 3.14 -8.52 -1.73
C CYS A 38 4.45 -7.87 -1.26
N PHE A 39 5.06 -8.36 -0.17
CA PHE A 39 6.34 -7.82 0.32
C PHE A 39 7.52 -8.10 -0.61
N ALA A 40 7.51 -9.20 -1.37
CA ALA A 40 8.51 -9.49 -2.38
C ALA A 40 8.48 -8.50 -3.56
N HIS A 41 7.35 -7.79 -3.74
CA HIS A 41 7.17 -6.68 -4.68
C HIS A 41 7.43 -5.28 -4.06
N GLY A 42 7.95 -5.23 -2.83
CA GLY A 42 8.33 -3.99 -2.13
C GLY A 42 7.13 -3.24 -1.54
N VAL A 43 7.32 -1.96 -1.21
CA VAL A 43 6.29 -1.14 -0.55
C VAL A 43 5.04 -0.93 -1.42
N THR A 44 5.13 -1.20 -2.72
CA THR A 44 4.01 -1.07 -3.67
C THR A 44 3.22 -2.36 -3.89
N GLY A 45 3.64 -3.50 -3.33
CA GLY A 45 2.99 -4.79 -3.61
C GLY A 45 1.52 -4.83 -3.16
N ILE A 46 1.26 -4.49 -1.89
CA ILE A 46 -0.12 -4.40 -1.36
C ILE A 46 -0.93 -3.35 -2.13
N LEU A 47 -0.30 -2.23 -2.52
CA LEU A 47 -0.95 -1.19 -3.31
C LEU A 47 -1.38 -1.70 -4.70
N LYS A 48 -0.53 -2.47 -5.39
CA LYS A 48 -0.84 -3.09 -6.69
C LYS A 48 -1.99 -4.08 -6.57
N LEU A 49 -1.97 -4.95 -5.55
CA LEU A 49 -3.08 -5.85 -5.26
C LEU A 49 -4.39 -5.08 -5.01
N SER A 50 -4.32 -4.06 -4.15
CA SER A 50 -5.47 -3.23 -3.80
C SER A 50 -6.07 -2.49 -4.99
N ARG A 51 -5.23 -2.01 -5.92
CA ARG A 51 -5.66 -1.39 -7.18
C ARG A 51 -6.32 -2.40 -8.12
N ALA A 52 -5.71 -3.56 -8.28
CA ALA A 52 -6.25 -4.58 -9.17
C ALA A 52 -7.65 -5.04 -8.70
N LEU A 53 -7.84 -5.24 -7.39
CA LEU A 53 -9.15 -5.55 -6.80
C LEU A 53 -10.17 -4.44 -7.07
N ARG A 54 -9.82 -3.18 -6.78
CA ARG A 54 -10.71 -2.03 -7.06
C ARG A 54 -11.05 -1.88 -8.53
N SER A 55 -10.13 -2.21 -9.43
CA SER A 55 -10.37 -2.09 -10.87
C SER A 55 -11.40 -3.08 -11.40
N MET A 56 -11.70 -4.13 -10.64
CA MET A 56 -12.74 -5.11 -10.96
C MET A 56 -14.10 -4.74 -10.34
N GLU A 57 -14.13 -3.77 -9.41
CA GLU A 57 -15.37 -3.26 -8.81
C GLU A 57 -16.11 -2.39 -9.84
N ASN A 58 -17.01 -2.99 -10.62
CA ASN A 58 -17.75 -2.29 -11.67
C ASN A 58 -19.01 -1.56 -11.17
N ASP A 59 -19.51 -1.89 -9.98
CA ASP A 59 -20.82 -1.47 -9.47
C ASP A 59 -20.77 -0.67 -8.16
N GLY A 60 -19.57 -0.42 -7.61
CA GLY A 60 -19.37 0.29 -6.35
C GLY A 60 -19.78 -0.49 -5.10
N THR A 61 -20.12 -1.78 -5.21
CA THR A 61 -20.51 -2.63 -4.07
C THR A 61 -19.34 -2.97 -3.14
N LYS A 62 -18.10 -2.78 -3.61
CA LYS A 62 -16.86 -3.21 -2.93
C LYS A 62 -16.83 -4.72 -2.65
N THR A 63 -17.51 -5.50 -3.50
CA THR A 63 -17.52 -6.95 -3.47
C THR A 63 -17.13 -7.51 -4.83
N LEU A 64 -16.52 -8.70 -4.85
CA LEU A 64 -16.09 -9.38 -6.07
C LEU A 64 -16.59 -10.82 -6.08
N ASN A 65 -17.07 -11.29 -7.22
CA ASN A 65 -17.26 -12.73 -7.46
C ASN A 65 -15.90 -13.41 -7.76
N PHE A 66 -15.91 -14.75 -7.89
CA PHE A 66 -14.68 -15.51 -8.11
C PHE A 66 -13.92 -15.11 -9.39
N GLU A 67 -14.63 -14.90 -10.50
CA GLU A 67 -14.00 -14.54 -11.78
C GLU A 67 -13.36 -13.15 -11.72
N GLU A 68 -14.04 -12.19 -11.09
CA GLU A 68 -13.52 -10.84 -10.84
C GLU A 68 -12.29 -10.88 -9.92
N PHE A 69 -12.37 -11.66 -8.83
CA PHE A 69 -11.25 -11.82 -7.91
C PHE A 69 -10.05 -12.49 -8.60
N LYS A 70 -10.28 -13.54 -9.38
CA LYS A 70 -9.23 -14.23 -10.16
C LYS A 70 -8.57 -13.27 -11.16
N ALA A 71 -9.37 -12.50 -11.91
CA ALA A 71 -8.85 -11.50 -12.83
C ALA A 71 -8.03 -10.42 -12.10
N ALA A 72 -8.49 -9.95 -10.93
CA ALA A 72 -7.74 -9.01 -10.10
C ALA A 72 -6.40 -9.58 -9.63
N MET A 73 -6.38 -10.82 -9.13
CA MET A 73 -5.16 -11.48 -8.66
C MET A 73 -4.14 -11.65 -9.79
N GLN A 74 -4.59 -12.05 -10.99
CA GLN A 74 -3.73 -12.15 -12.17
C GLN A 74 -3.19 -10.77 -12.61
N LYS A 75 -4.06 -9.76 -12.65
CA LYS A 75 -3.69 -8.37 -13.00
C LYS A 75 -2.72 -7.75 -12.00
N SER A 76 -2.79 -8.12 -10.73
CA SER A 76 -1.89 -7.62 -9.68
C SER A 76 -0.43 -8.04 -9.87
N GLY A 77 -0.19 -9.13 -10.62
CA GLY A 77 1.14 -9.66 -10.88
C GLY A 77 1.79 -10.40 -9.71
N MET A 78 1.03 -10.76 -8.67
CA MET A 78 1.53 -11.48 -7.48
C MET A 78 1.98 -12.92 -7.78
N GLY A 79 1.69 -13.45 -8.97
CA GLY A 79 2.17 -14.78 -9.40
C GLY A 79 1.49 -15.96 -8.70
N CYS A 80 0.31 -15.76 -8.09
CA CYS A 80 -0.47 -16.83 -7.48
C CYS A 80 -0.99 -17.80 -8.56
N SER A 81 -0.93 -19.10 -8.27
CA SER A 81 -1.58 -20.15 -9.05
C SER A 81 -3.09 -20.10 -8.91
N GLU A 82 -3.81 -20.72 -9.84
CA GLU A 82 -5.28 -20.75 -9.80
C GLU A 82 -5.82 -21.46 -8.55
N ASN A 83 -5.13 -22.51 -8.08
CA ASN A 83 -5.50 -23.20 -6.85
C ASN A 83 -5.34 -22.29 -5.63
N GLU A 84 -4.24 -21.55 -5.52
CA GLU A 84 -4.03 -20.59 -4.42
C GLU A 84 -5.07 -19.46 -4.45
N ILE A 85 -5.42 -18.96 -5.64
CA ILE A 85 -6.47 -17.94 -5.80
C ILE A 85 -7.82 -18.48 -5.32
N LYS A 86 -8.14 -19.74 -5.65
CA LYS A 86 -9.36 -20.39 -5.20
C LYS A 86 -9.39 -20.59 -3.69
N GLU A 87 -8.31 -21.10 -3.10
CA GLU A 87 -8.18 -21.23 -1.65
C GLU A 87 -8.34 -19.88 -0.93
N LEU A 88 -7.75 -18.81 -1.47
CA LEU A 88 -7.91 -17.45 -0.96
C LEU A 88 -9.35 -16.94 -1.10
N PHE A 89 -10.04 -17.24 -2.19
CA PHE A 89 -11.42 -16.81 -2.36
C PHE A 89 -12.36 -17.56 -1.41
N ASP A 90 -12.27 -18.89 -1.37
CA ASP A 90 -13.12 -19.75 -0.55
C ASP A 90 -12.96 -19.45 0.95
N GLY A 91 -11.76 -19.02 1.38
CA GLY A 91 -11.52 -18.62 2.78
C GLY A 91 -12.11 -17.27 3.20
N PHE A 92 -12.59 -16.44 2.24
CA PHE A 92 -13.03 -15.07 2.49
C PHE A 92 -14.39 -14.72 1.87
N VAL A 93 -15.00 -15.63 1.12
CA VAL A 93 -16.31 -15.44 0.52
C VAL A 93 -17.40 -15.44 1.62
N ASP A 94 -18.36 -14.52 1.50
CA ASP A 94 -19.59 -14.59 2.28
C ASP A 94 -20.45 -15.71 1.69
N GLU A 95 -20.55 -16.85 2.38
CA GLU A 95 -21.28 -18.04 1.92
C GLU A 95 -22.74 -17.75 1.51
N ASN A 96 -23.36 -16.73 2.11
CA ASN A 96 -24.75 -16.37 1.80
C ASN A 96 -24.88 -15.56 0.50
N LYS A 97 -23.81 -14.91 0.07
CA LYS A 97 -23.82 -14.00 -1.09
C LYS A 97 -22.98 -14.51 -2.26
N GLY A 98 -22.04 -15.42 -2.02
CA GLY A 98 -21.10 -15.91 -3.03
C GLY A 98 -20.12 -14.84 -3.52
N VAL A 99 -19.91 -13.78 -2.74
CA VAL A 99 -18.99 -12.67 -3.07
C VAL A 99 -18.01 -12.40 -1.93
N LEU A 100 -16.84 -11.92 -2.31
CA LEU A 100 -15.76 -11.53 -1.41
C LEU A 100 -15.77 -10.01 -1.21
N SER A 101 -15.73 -9.56 0.05
CA SER A 101 -15.56 -8.15 0.39
C SER A 101 -14.10 -7.73 0.22
N THR A 102 -13.83 -6.79 -0.70
CA THR A 102 -12.46 -6.34 -0.98
C THR A 102 -11.83 -5.65 0.23
N ASN A 103 -12.64 -4.94 1.02
CA ASN A 103 -12.19 -4.27 2.24
C ASN A 103 -11.73 -5.27 3.30
N ASP A 104 -12.52 -6.32 3.53
CA ASP A 104 -12.21 -7.33 4.56
C ASP A 104 -11.01 -8.16 4.15
N PHE A 105 -10.95 -8.57 2.88
CA PHE A 105 -9.81 -9.27 2.31
C PHE A 105 -8.53 -8.45 2.45
N LEU A 106 -8.55 -7.18 2.01
CA LEU A 106 -7.37 -6.32 2.12
C LEU A 106 -7.00 -6.01 3.58
N ALA A 107 -7.98 -5.87 4.48
CA ALA A 107 -7.71 -5.70 5.90
C ALA A 107 -6.97 -6.90 6.49
N LYS A 108 -7.22 -8.10 5.97
CA LYS A 108 -6.56 -9.34 6.39
C LYS A 108 -5.19 -9.53 5.76
N VAL A 109 -5.00 -9.14 4.50
CA VAL A 109 -3.69 -9.17 3.85
C VAL A 109 -2.74 -8.13 4.46
N ARG A 110 -3.24 -6.96 4.84
CA ARG A 110 -2.43 -5.92 5.49
C ARG A 110 -1.90 -6.39 6.85
N PRO A 111 -0.62 -6.11 7.17
CA PRO A 111 -0.14 -6.29 8.53
C PRO A 111 -0.87 -5.33 9.48
N ALA A 112 -1.17 -5.80 10.69
CA ALA A 112 -1.81 -5.00 11.71
C ALA A 112 -0.96 -3.76 12.03
N MET A 113 -1.54 -2.57 11.90
CA MET A 113 -0.89 -1.33 12.30
C MET A 113 -1.18 -1.05 13.77
N THR A 114 -0.15 -0.65 14.51
CA THR A 114 -0.35 -0.14 15.86
C THR A 114 -1.17 1.16 15.81
N ARG A 115 -1.93 1.41 16.88
CA ARG A 115 -2.77 2.62 16.99
C ARG A 115 -1.96 3.91 16.81
N SER A 116 -0.75 3.97 17.35
CA SER A 116 0.18 5.10 17.20
C SER A 116 0.49 5.42 15.73
N ARG A 117 0.74 4.39 14.91
CA ARG A 117 1.02 4.57 13.48
C ARG A 117 -0.20 5.04 12.72
N LEU A 118 -1.38 4.51 13.05
CA LEU A 118 -2.62 4.99 12.45
C LEU A 118 -2.86 6.46 12.79
N GLU A 119 -2.69 6.85 14.06
CA GLU A 119 -2.89 8.23 14.52
C GLU A 119 -1.98 9.24 13.80
N VAL A 120 -0.71 8.92 13.53
CA VAL A 120 0.17 9.83 12.77
C VAL A 120 -0.21 9.90 11.28
N ILE A 121 -0.70 8.80 10.68
CA ILE A 121 -1.23 8.80 9.31
C ILE A 121 -2.49 9.67 9.23
N GLU A 122 -3.40 9.54 10.19
CA GLU A 122 -4.62 10.36 10.22
C GLU A 122 -4.31 11.85 10.41
N LYS A 123 -3.31 12.20 11.25
CA LYS A 123 -2.83 13.58 11.39
C LYS A 123 -2.24 14.12 10.08
N ALA A 124 -1.44 13.32 9.39
CA ALA A 124 -0.91 13.67 8.07
C ALA A 124 -2.03 13.90 7.04
N PHE A 125 -3.03 13.03 7.03
CA PHE A 125 -4.20 13.15 6.15
C PHE A 125 -5.01 14.41 6.47
N ALA A 126 -5.36 14.64 7.73
CA ALA A 126 -6.13 15.81 8.15
C ALA A 126 -5.41 17.13 7.82
N LYS A 127 -4.07 17.14 7.87
CA LYS A 127 -3.29 18.29 7.42
C LYS A 127 -3.35 18.47 5.90
N ALA A 128 -3.37 17.37 5.15
CA ALA A 128 -3.43 17.35 3.69
C ALA A 128 -4.84 17.62 3.13
N ASP A 129 -5.89 17.43 3.93
CA ASP A 129 -7.28 17.75 3.64
C ASP A 129 -7.79 18.87 4.58
N PRO A 130 -7.44 20.14 4.31
CA PRO A 130 -7.91 21.27 5.13
C PRO A 130 -9.43 21.46 5.05
N THR A 131 -10.09 20.87 4.05
CA THR A 131 -11.55 20.97 3.87
C THR A 131 -12.32 19.95 4.69
N GLY A 132 -11.66 18.89 5.17
CA GLY A 132 -12.28 17.80 5.92
C GLY A 132 -13.29 16.98 5.12
N ASN A 133 -13.21 17.01 3.79
CA ASN A 133 -14.16 16.30 2.91
C ASN A 133 -13.76 14.83 2.65
N GLY A 134 -12.65 14.37 3.23
CA GLY A 134 -12.14 13.01 3.09
C GLY A 134 -11.31 12.79 1.82
N VAL A 135 -10.90 13.87 1.14
CA VAL A 135 -10.19 13.82 -0.15
C VAL A 135 -9.06 14.84 -0.19
N ILE A 136 -7.86 14.39 -0.59
CA ILE A 136 -6.72 15.27 -0.84
C ILE A 136 -6.63 15.55 -2.34
N PHE A 137 -6.54 16.82 -2.72
CA PHE A 137 -6.22 17.18 -4.10
C PHE A 137 -4.70 17.10 -4.34
N VAL A 138 -4.32 16.51 -5.47
CA VAL A 138 -2.91 16.33 -5.87
C VAL A 138 -2.15 17.68 -5.93
N GLY A 139 -2.85 18.76 -6.27
CA GLY A 139 -2.28 20.12 -6.27
C GLY A 139 -1.85 20.58 -4.87
N ASP A 140 -2.70 20.34 -3.86
CA ASP A 140 -2.45 20.77 -2.47
C ASP A 140 -1.32 19.96 -1.83
N LEU A 141 -1.22 18.68 -2.17
CA LEU A 141 -0.21 17.77 -1.63
C LEU A 141 1.22 18.27 -1.90
N LYS A 142 1.45 18.98 -3.01
CA LYS A 142 2.78 19.56 -3.33
C LYS A 142 3.25 20.59 -2.31
N HIS A 143 2.33 21.32 -1.68
CA HIS A 143 2.66 22.38 -0.73
C HIS A 143 2.83 21.85 0.69
N ILE A 144 2.31 20.65 0.94
CA ILE A 144 2.21 20.05 2.28
C ILE A 144 3.31 19.00 2.46
N TYR A 145 3.61 18.23 1.41
CA TYR A 145 4.61 17.18 1.43
C TYR A 145 6.03 17.76 1.35
N ASN A 146 6.84 17.50 2.37
CA ASN A 146 8.21 17.94 2.48
C ASN A 146 9.19 16.89 1.94
N VAL A 147 9.74 17.14 0.76
CA VAL A 147 10.78 16.30 0.17
C VAL A 147 12.19 16.61 0.69
N LYS A 148 12.40 17.72 1.41
CA LYS A 148 13.76 18.18 1.75
C LYS A 148 14.49 17.23 2.68
N ASP A 149 13.74 16.50 3.50
CA ASP A 149 14.25 15.48 4.39
C ASP A 149 14.26 14.08 3.73
N HIS A 150 13.85 13.99 2.46
CA HIS A 150 13.89 12.74 1.70
C HIS A 150 15.34 12.35 1.43
N PRO A 151 15.75 11.10 1.73
CA PRO A 151 17.13 10.65 1.55
C PRO A 151 17.71 10.93 0.16
N LYS A 152 16.93 10.67 -0.90
CA LYS A 152 17.36 10.89 -2.30
C LYS A 152 17.50 12.36 -2.69
N TYR A 153 16.69 13.23 -2.07
CA TYR A 153 16.83 14.68 -2.25
C TYR A 153 18.13 15.17 -1.62
N LEU A 154 18.40 14.74 -0.39
CA LEU A 154 19.63 15.08 0.34
C LEU A 154 20.90 14.54 -0.34
N SER A 155 20.82 13.41 -1.05
CA SER A 155 21.93 12.85 -1.83
C SER A 155 22.13 13.51 -3.20
N GLY A 156 21.13 14.24 -3.70
CA GLY A 156 21.13 14.78 -5.06
C GLY A 156 20.76 13.77 -6.15
N GLU A 157 20.45 12.52 -5.80
CA GLU A 157 20.03 11.47 -6.75
C GLU A 157 18.68 11.77 -7.40
N LEU A 158 17.74 12.35 -6.65
CA LEU A 158 16.43 12.74 -7.18
C LEU A 158 16.12 14.18 -6.83
N THR A 159 15.49 14.86 -7.76
CA THR A 159 14.92 16.18 -7.57
C THR A 159 13.62 16.10 -6.76
N GLU A 160 13.22 17.25 -6.20
CA GLU A 160 11.91 17.41 -5.55
C GLU A 160 10.75 16.97 -6.46
N LYS A 161 10.83 17.34 -7.75
CA LYS A 161 9.82 17.00 -8.74
C LYS A 161 9.72 15.50 -8.96
N GLU A 162 10.85 14.79 -9.05
CA GLU A 162 10.87 13.35 -9.26
C GLU A 162 10.31 12.59 -8.06
N ILE A 163 10.75 12.92 -6.84
CA ILE A 163 10.25 12.28 -5.61
C ILE A 163 8.73 12.48 -5.47
N LEU A 164 8.26 13.70 -5.70
CA LEU A 164 6.84 14.01 -5.62
C LEU A 164 6.05 13.31 -6.73
N THR A 165 6.62 13.18 -7.92
CA THR A 165 6.01 12.44 -9.04
C THR A 165 5.90 10.96 -8.71
N ASP A 166 6.96 10.35 -8.18
CA ASP A 166 6.97 8.95 -7.77
C ASP A 166 5.98 8.68 -6.64
N PHE A 167 5.93 9.56 -5.65
CA PHE A 167 4.93 9.49 -4.58
C PHE A 167 3.51 9.56 -5.14
N LEU A 168 3.22 10.53 -6.01
CA LEU A 168 1.91 10.70 -6.64
C LEU A 168 1.54 9.53 -7.57
N ASN A 169 2.52 8.91 -8.24
CA ASN A 169 2.30 7.71 -9.05
C ASN A 169 1.75 6.54 -8.22
N ASN A 170 1.91 6.54 -6.90
CA ASN A 170 1.28 5.56 -6.00
C ASN A 170 -0.23 5.76 -5.81
N PHE A 171 -0.79 6.87 -6.29
CA PHE A 171 -2.24 7.15 -6.22
C PHE A 171 -2.90 7.24 -7.61
N ARG A 172 -2.15 7.00 -8.69
CA ARG A 172 -2.71 6.92 -10.04
C ARG A 172 -3.54 5.65 -10.23
N SER A 173 -4.55 5.74 -11.07
CA SER A 173 -5.35 4.62 -11.54
C SER A 173 -4.64 3.88 -12.67
N ASP A 174 -5.11 2.67 -12.99
CA ASP A 174 -4.46 1.76 -13.96
C ASP A 174 -4.35 2.34 -15.38
N ASN A 175 -5.18 3.33 -15.72
CA ASN A 175 -5.12 4.06 -16.99
C ASN A 175 -4.06 5.19 -17.00
N GLY A 176 -3.21 5.25 -15.97
CA GLY A 176 -2.19 6.29 -15.81
C GLY A 176 -2.76 7.67 -15.49
N LYS A 177 -4.07 7.80 -15.27
CA LYS A 177 -4.71 9.05 -14.85
C LYS A 177 -4.85 9.07 -13.34
N PHE A 178 -4.82 10.25 -12.75
CA PHE A 178 -5.33 10.42 -11.40
C PHE A 178 -6.85 10.28 -11.45
N ASN A 179 -7.47 9.78 -10.37
CA ASN A 179 -8.92 9.84 -10.19
C ASN A 179 -9.34 11.31 -10.05
N ASP A 180 -9.44 12.04 -11.16
CA ASP A 180 -9.73 13.47 -11.23
C ASP A 180 -8.82 14.35 -10.34
N GLY A 181 -7.56 13.93 -10.15
CA GLY A 181 -6.61 14.65 -9.30
C GLY A 181 -6.88 14.53 -7.79
N LYS A 182 -7.60 13.49 -7.36
CA LYS A 182 -7.98 13.24 -5.97
C LYS A 182 -7.31 11.99 -5.41
N ILE A 183 -7.02 12.02 -4.12
CA ILE A 183 -6.54 10.89 -3.31
C ILE A 183 -7.51 10.73 -2.15
N TYR A 184 -8.16 9.57 -2.07
CA TYR A 184 -9.13 9.29 -1.00
C TYR A 184 -8.42 8.85 0.28
N LYS A 185 -9.06 9.07 1.45
CA LYS A 185 -8.53 8.68 2.76
C LYS A 185 -8.07 7.23 2.81
N GLU A 186 -8.85 6.33 2.25
CA GLU A 186 -8.54 4.90 2.20
C GLU A 186 -7.27 4.64 1.39
N GLU A 187 -7.09 5.29 0.25
CA GLU A 187 -5.89 5.13 -0.60
C GLU A 187 -4.63 5.61 0.12
N PHE A 188 -4.74 6.74 0.82
CA PHE A 188 -3.67 7.31 1.62
C PHE A 188 -3.26 6.39 2.78
N ILE A 189 -4.23 5.88 3.54
CA ILE A 189 -3.98 4.92 4.63
C ILE A 189 -3.39 3.62 4.07
N ASN A 190 -3.88 3.14 2.93
CA ASN A 190 -3.38 1.91 2.30
C ASN A 190 -1.92 2.03 1.86
N TYR A 191 -1.56 3.17 1.26
CA TYR A 191 -0.18 3.46 0.93
C TYR A 191 0.70 3.43 2.20
N TYR A 192 0.31 4.16 3.24
CA TYR A 192 1.11 4.23 4.46
C TYR A 192 1.10 2.95 5.32
N SER A 193 0.09 2.09 5.19
CA SER A 193 0.10 0.74 5.77
C SER A 193 1.19 -0.12 5.17
N SER A 194 1.44 0.02 3.87
CA SER A 194 2.50 -0.71 3.17
C SER A 194 3.89 -0.15 3.53
N VAL A 195 4.02 1.17 3.64
CA VAL A 195 5.25 1.82 4.14
C VAL A 195 5.52 1.48 5.61
N SER A 196 4.47 1.39 6.42
CA SER A 196 4.55 0.97 7.82
C SER A 196 5.09 -0.47 7.92
N ALA A 197 4.65 -1.37 7.05
CA ALA A 197 5.11 -2.77 7.03
C ALA A 197 6.63 -2.92 6.78
N SER A 198 7.25 -1.98 6.05
CA SER A 198 8.71 -2.00 5.82
C SER A 198 9.52 -1.35 6.94
N ILE A 199 8.87 -0.74 7.92
CA ILE A 199 9.51 -0.05 9.05
C ILE A 199 9.23 -0.81 10.34
N GLU A 200 10.27 -1.39 10.94
CA GLU A 200 10.14 -2.17 12.17
C GLU A 200 9.81 -1.29 13.40
N ARG A 201 10.45 -0.12 13.52
CA ARG A 201 10.34 0.72 14.73
C ARG A 201 9.26 1.79 14.59
N ASP A 202 8.27 1.77 15.47
CA ASP A 202 7.16 2.75 15.52
C ASP A 202 7.66 4.19 15.60
N ALA A 203 8.64 4.46 16.47
CA ALA A 203 9.22 5.80 16.62
C ALA A 203 9.90 6.31 15.34
N TYR A 204 10.45 5.41 14.52
CA TYR A 204 11.04 5.78 13.24
C TYR A 204 9.95 6.09 12.20
N PHE A 205 8.88 5.27 12.15
CA PHE A 205 7.74 5.55 11.29
C PHE A 205 7.10 6.91 11.61
N ASP A 206 6.84 7.18 12.90
CA ASP A 206 6.31 8.46 13.38
C ASP A 206 7.21 9.63 12.99
N LEU A 207 8.53 9.51 13.20
CA LEU A 207 9.50 10.54 12.81
C LEU A 207 9.47 10.82 11.29
N VAL A 208 9.44 9.77 10.46
CA VAL A 208 9.37 9.92 9.00
C VAL A 208 8.09 10.64 8.59
N MET A 209 6.94 10.24 9.15
CA MET A 209 5.65 10.87 8.87
C MET A 209 5.63 12.35 9.28
N ARG A 210 6.13 12.67 10.48
CA ARG A 210 6.19 14.04 10.97
C ARG A 210 7.07 14.92 10.12
N ARG A 211 8.22 14.43 9.66
CA ARG A 211 9.09 15.19 8.75
C ARG A 211 8.46 15.38 7.38
N ALA A 212 7.88 14.33 6.81
CA ALA A 212 7.24 14.34 5.51
C ALA A 212 6.03 15.30 5.45
N TYR A 213 5.27 15.43 6.53
CA TYR A 213 4.08 16.30 6.58
C TYR A 213 4.25 17.53 7.45
N LYS A 214 5.45 17.79 8.00
CA LYS A 214 5.74 18.87 8.96
C LYS A 214 4.73 18.91 10.12
N LEU A 215 4.43 17.76 10.72
CA LEU A 215 3.51 17.61 11.85
C LEU A 215 4.17 17.95 13.18
#